data_AF-A0A933J1R3-F1
#
_entry.id   AF-A0A933J1R3-F1
#
_cell.length_a   1.000
_cell.length_b   1.000
_cell.length_c   1.000
_cell.angle_alpha   90.00
_cell.angle_beta   90.00
_cell.angle_gamma   90.00
#
_symmetry.space_group_name_H-M   'P 1'
#
loop_
_entity.id
_entity.type
_entity.pdbx_description
1 polymer ?
#
loop_
_entity_poly.entity_id
_entity_poly.type
_entity_poly.pdbx_seq_one_letter_code
_entity_poly.pdbx_strand_id
1 'polypeptide(L)'
;MQLTGAIIGLVTLFLIGFGHAWVKWLLRHFGVLSWIPVAIIGAALVVASLFLSDVALSAVAGIAGFTTLWGAHEVVENRAKFEFKTE
;
A
#
# COMPACT_ATOMS: atom_id res chain seq x y z
N MET A 1 12.17 -28.50 5.26
CA MET A 1 12.02 -27.29 6.12
C MET A 1 11.23 -26.26 5.32
N GLN A 2 10.17 -25.67 5.87
CA GLN A 2 9.33 -24.70 5.17
C GLN A 2 9.91 -23.28 5.34
N LEU A 3 10.94 -22.93 4.55
CA LEU A 3 11.52 -21.57 4.56
C LEU A 3 10.56 -20.50 4.02
N THR A 4 9.51 -20.92 3.32
CA THR A 4 8.53 -20.05 2.66
C THR A 4 7.91 -19.03 3.62
N GLY A 5 7.55 -19.44 4.85
CA GLY A 5 6.99 -18.54 5.84
C GLY A 5 7.96 -17.45 6.31
N ALA A 6 9.24 -17.80 6.49
CA ALA A 6 10.28 -16.84 6.87
C ALA A 6 10.56 -15.84 5.73
N ILE A 7 10.57 -16.32 4.49
CA ILE A 7 10.75 -15.47 3.29
C ILE A 7 9.57 -14.50 3.15
N ILE A 8 8.32 -14.98 3.28
CA ILE A 8 7.13 -14.12 3.22
C ILE A 8 7.18 -13.06 4.31
N GLY A 9 7.53 -13.42 5.56
CA GLY A 9 7.64 -12.47 6.66
C GLY A 9 8.67 -11.37 6.39
N LEU A 10 9.83 -11.72 5.84
CA LEU A 10 10.87 -10.74 5.47
C LEU A 10 10.42 -9.81 4.35
N VAL A 11 9.80 -10.37 3.29
CA VAL A 11 9.25 -9.59 2.17
C VAL A 11 8.12 -8.66 2.65
N THR A 12 7.30 -9.12 3.58
CA THR A 12 6.20 -8.33 4.19
C THR A 12 6.74 -7.12 4.95
N LEU A 13 7.75 -7.33 5.80
CA LEU A 13 8.42 -6.25 6.53
C LEU A 13 8.98 -5.20 5.56
N PHE A 14 9.61 -5.65 4.48
CA PHE A 14 10.14 -4.76 3.46
C PHE A 14 9.03 -3.99 2.72
N LEU A 15 7.94 -4.67 2.33
CA LEU A 15 6.81 -4.04 1.64
C LEU A 15 6.12 -2.96 2.50
N ILE A 16 5.89 -3.24 3.78
CA ILE A 16 5.27 -2.26 4.70
C ILE A 16 6.18 -1.04 4.88
N GLY A 17 7.48 -1.27 5.09
CA GLY A 17 8.46 -0.19 5.24
C GLY A 17 8.59 0.65 3.98
N PHE A 18 8.68 0.01 2.82
CA PHE A 18 8.75 0.67 1.52
C PHE A 18 7.46 1.43 1.19
N GLY A 19 6.29 0.83 1.45
CA GLY A 19 4.99 1.44 1.20
C GLY A 19 4.81 2.77 1.90
N HIS A 20 5.17 2.87 3.19
CA HIS A 20 5.12 4.13 3.93
C HIS A 20 6.06 5.21 3.35
N ALA A 21 7.26 4.84 2.90
CA ALA A 21 8.19 5.79 2.28
C ALA A 21 7.69 6.25 0.91
N TRP A 22 7.14 5.32 0.13
CA TRP A 22 6.60 5.55 -1.20
C TRP A 22 5.44 6.55 -1.18
N VAL A 23 4.50 6.39 -0.25
CA VAL A 23 3.33 7.26 -0.11
C VAL A 23 3.72 8.71 0.17
N LYS A 24 4.67 8.92 1.09
CA LYS A 24 5.22 10.25 1.38
C LYS A 24 5.91 10.88 0.18
N TRP A 25 6.54 10.07 -0.67
CA TRP A 25 7.14 10.55 -1.91
C TRP A 25 6.07 10.94 -2.95
N LEU A 26 5.06 10.10 -3.13
CA LEU A 26 3.97 10.35 -4.07
C LEU A 26 3.20 11.64 -3.72
N LEU A 27 2.95 11.89 -2.44
CA LEU A 27 2.34 13.12 -1.95
C LEU A 27 3.16 14.35 -2.35
N ARG A 28 4.50 14.28 -2.27
CA ARG A 28 5.38 15.40 -2.64
C ARG A 28 5.41 15.67 -4.14
N HIS A 29 5.21 14.65 -4.98
CA HIS A 29 5.35 14.80 -6.44
C HIS A 29 4.02 15.07 -7.14
N PHE A 30 2.92 14.43 -6.71
CA PHE A 30 1.61 14.50 -7.37
C PHE A 30 0.55 15.26 -6.54
N GLY A 31 0.87 15.67 -5.31
CA GLY A 31 -0.04 16.43 -4.45
C GLY A 31 -1.16 15.58 -3.84
N VAL A 32 -2.16 16.23 -3.27
CA VAL A 32 -3.22 15.59 -2.45
C VAL A 32 -4.26 14.80 -3.25
N LEU A 33 -4.38 14.98 -4.58
CA LEU A 33 -5.29 14.18 -5.42
C LEU A 33 -4.77 12.76 -5.74
N SER A 34 -3.54 12.45 -5.36
CA SER A 34 -2.90 11.15 -5.62
C SER A 34 -3.60 9.95 -4.98
N TRP A 35 -4.53 10.17 -4.04
CA TRP A 35 -5.20 9.10 -3.30
C TRP A 35 -6.08 8.18 -4.16
N ILE A 36 -6.75 8.71 -5.20
CA ILE A 36 -7.65 7.93 -6.06
C ILE A 36 -6.89 6.85 -6.84
N PRO A 37 -5.84 7.16 -7.64
CA PRO A 37 -5.10 6.13 -8.36
C PRO A 37 -4.43 5.13 -7.42
N VAL A 38 -3.95 5.57 -6.25
CA VAL A 38 -3.35 4.67 -5.24
C VAL A 38 -4.39 3.70 -4.69
N ALA A 39 -5.60 4.18 -4.37
CA ALA A 39 -6.68 3.33 -3.88
C ALA A 39 -7.10 2.30 -4.93
N ILE A 40 -7.23 2.71 -6.19
CA ILE A 40 -7.59 1.81 -7.31
C ILE A 40 -6.51 0.73 -7.49
N ILE A 41 -5.24 1.11 -7.49
CA ILE A 41 -4.12 0.17 -7.62
C ILE A 41 -4.12 -0.83 -6.46
N GLY A 42 -4.29 -0.34 -5.23
CA GLY A 42 -4.35 -1.20 -4.04
C GLY A 42 -5.52 -2.19 -4.09
N ALA A 43 -6.71 -1.73 -4.48
CA ALA A 43 -7.88 -2.59 -4.64
C ALA A 43 -7.67 -3.64 -5.75
N ALA A 44 -7.09 -3.25 -6.88
CA ALA A 44 -6.77 -4.16 -7.97
C ALA A 44 -5.77 -5.24 -7.55
N LEU A 45 -4.76 -4.89 -6.73
CA LEU A 45 -3.81 -5.84 -6.15
C LEU A 45 -4.46 -6.83 -5.20
N VAL A 46 -5.37 -6.36 -4.33
CA VAL A 46 -6.14 -7.25 -3.44
C VAL A 46 -7.01 -8.20 -4.25
N VAL A 47 -7.72 -7.70 -5.27
CA VAL A 47 -8.54 -8.55 -6.15
C VAL A 47 -7.68 -9.55 -6.90
N ALA A 48 -6.54 -9.13 -7.45
CA ALA A 48 -5.59 -10.00 -8.13
C ALA A 48 -5.06 -11.11 -7.20
N SER A 49 -4.90 -10.81 -5.90
CA SER A 49 -4.44 -11.81 -4.91
C SER A 49 -5.38 -13.01 -4.78
N LEU A 50 -6.68 -12.83 -5.04
CA LEU A 50 -7.68 -13.90 -4.96
C LEU A 50 -7.58 -14.91 -6.11
N PHE A 51 -6.94 -14.53 -7.22
CA PHE A 51 -6.77 -15.38 -8.40
C PHE A 51 -5.41 -16.09 -8.44
N LEU A 52 -4.55 -15.86 -7.44
CA LEU A 52 -3.24 -16.49 -7.35
C LEU A 52 -3.35 -17.87 -6.71
N SER A 53 -2.93 -18.91 -7.43
CA SER A 53 -2.93 -20.31 -6.96
C SER A 53 -1.88 -20.59 -5.88
N ASP A 54 -0.81 -19.79 -5.86
CA ASP A 54 0.29 -19.92 -4.89
C ASP A 54 0.01 -19.05 -3.66
N VAL A 55 -0.06 -19.70 -2.49
CA VAL A 55 -0.36 -19.05 -1.20
C VAL A 55 0.68 -18.00 -0.84
N ALA A 56 1.96 -18.20 -1.17
CA ALA A 56 3.01 -17.23 -0.89
C ALA A 56 2.83 -15.97 -1.74
N LEU A 57 2.60 -16.15 -3.04
CA LEU A 57 2.36 -15.02 -3.95
C LEU A 57 1.04 -14.31 -3.63
N SER A 58 -0.02 -15.04 -3.31
CA SER A 58 -1.31 -14.50 -2.87
C SER A 58 -1.16 -13.66 -1.60
N ALA A 59 -0.42 -14.16 -0.60
CA ALA A 59 -0.15 -13.41 0.62
C ALA A 59 0.63 -12.12 0.35
N VAL A 60 1.70 -12.18 -0.45
CA VAL A 60 2.52 -11.00 -0.80
C VAL A 60 1.70 -9.96 -1.57
N ALA A 61 0.88 -10.39 -2.54
CA ALA A 61 0.01 -9.51 -3.30
C ALA A 61 -1.06 -8.84 -2.41
N GLY A 62 -1.66 -9.60 -1.49
CA GLY A 62 -2.62 -9.08 -0.51
C GLY A 62 -1.98 -8.04 0.40
N ILE A 63 -0.80 -8.34 0.96
CA ILE A 63 -0.02 -7.42 1.81
C ILE A 63 0.33 -6.14 1.05
N ALA A 64 0.82 -6.25 -0.19
CA ALA A 64 1.14 -5.11 -1.03
C ALA A 64 -0.10 -4.26 -1.34
N GLY A 65 -1.23 -4.90 -1.64
CA GLY A 65 -2.51 -4.23 -1.87
C GLY A 65 -3.02 -3.47 -0.66
N PHE A 66 -3.06 -4.10 0.52
CA PHE A 66 -3.46 -3.45 1.77
C PHE A 66 -2.51 -2.33 2.19
N THR A 67 -1.19 -2.50 2.01
CA THR A 67 -0.20 -1.45 2.30
C THR A 67 -0.42 -0.23 1.39
N THR A 68 -0.76 -0.47 0.13
CA THR A 68 -1.05 0.60 -0.84
C THR A 68 -2.37 1.31 -0.52
N LEU A 69 -3.42 0.55 -0.15
CA LEU A 69 -4.69 1.10 0.31
C LEU A 69 -4.52 1.97 1.56
N TRP A 70 -3.73 1.52 2.52
CA TRP A 70 -3.37 2.31 3.71
C TRP A 70 -2.70 3.63 3.31
N GLY A 71 -1.79 3.56 2.35
CA GLY A 71 -1.16 4.75 1.76
C GLY A 71 -2.14 5.77 1.20
N ALA A 72 -3.20 5.32 0.52
CA ALA A 72 -4.26 6.21 0.05
C ALA A 72 -5.00 6.90 1.21
N HIS A 73 -5.29 6.16 2.29
CA HIS A 73 -5.91 6.73 3.49
C HIS A 73 -5.02 7.79 4.15
N GLU A 74 -3.71 7.54 4.25
CA GLU A 74 -2.76 8.49 4.82
C GLU A 74 -2.69 9.79 4.00
N VAL A 75 -2.79 9.72 2.66
CA VAL A 75 -2.88 10.91 1.79
C VAL A 75 -4.15 11.73 2.09
N VAL A 76 -5.29 11.07 2.28
CA VAL A 76 -6.57 11.74 2.59
C VAL A 76 -6.54 12.42 3.96
N GLU A 77 -5.98 11.75 4.97
CA GLU A 77 -5.88 12.32 6.32
C GLU A 77 -4.96 13.55 6.36
N ASN A 78 -3.84 13.50 5.63
CA ASN A 78 -2.94 14.64 5.50
C ASN A 78 -3.60 15.79 4.72
N ARG A 79 -4.41 15.51 3.69
CA ARG A 79 -5.20 16.54 2.98
C ARG A 79 -6.10 17.32 3.93
N ALA A 80 -6.85 16.61 4.78
CA ALA A 80 -7.74 17.24 5.77
C ALA A 80 -6.98 18.17 6.73
N LYS A 81 -5.76 17.80 7.14
CA LYS A 81 -4.89 18.62 8.00
C LYS A 81 -4.35 19.87 7.29
N PHE A 82 -4.05 19.79 5.99
CA PHE A 82 -3.59 20.95 5.21
C PHE A 82 -4.72 21.96 4.96
N GLU A 83 -5.93 21.49 4.67
CA GLU A 83 -7.08 22.37 4.43
C GLU A 83 -7.48 23.16 5.70
N PHE A 84 -7.42 22.53 6.87
CA PHE A 84 -7.75 23.16 8.16
C PHE A 84 -6.78 24.27 8.60
N LYS A 85 -5.59 24.37 7.99
CA LYS A 85 -4.57 25.39 8.33
C LYS A 85 -4.67 26.65 7.47
N THR A 86 -5.56 26.65 6.49
CA THR A 86 -5.75 27.74 5.52
C THR A 86 -7.02 28.57 5.76
N GLU A 87 -7.83 28.20 6.75
CA GLU A 87 -8.95 29.00 7.29
C GLU A 87 -8.51 29.73 8.57
#